data_AF-A0A2V0RJ17-F1
#
_entry.id   AF-A0A2V0RJ17-F1
#
_cell.length_a   1.000
_cell.length_b   1.000
_cell.length_c   1.000
_cell.angle_alpha   90.00
_cell.angle_beta   90.00
_cell.angle_gamma   90.00
#
_symmetry.space_group_name_H-M   'P 1'
#
loop_
_entity.id
_entity.type
_entity.pdbx_description
1 polymer ?
#
loop_
_entity_poly.entity_id
_entity_poly.type
_entity_poly.pdbx_seq_one_letter_code
_entity_poly.pdbx_strand_id
1 'polypeptide(L)'
;MIGHFPSVILLNGSLLPGRIHSIVLSDAPLDRNYSHSKGIYIDENLRDIGEPMITLLKDYNVKYLSLKRDNVVVGRSWEMAATQALLGKQGTYSGTVEQYDSSTIRYGHVPGLSTKRILSPNVITYENLEYVSLSR
;
A
#
# COMPACT_ATOMS: atom_id res chain seq x y z
N MET A 1 -1.32 -12.54 -2.55
CA MET A 1 -0.03 -11.81 -2.61
C MET A 1 0.16 -10.99 -1.34
N ILE A 2 1.41 -10.73 -0.91
CA ILE A 2 1.70 -9.97 0.31
C ILE A 2 2.72 -8.88 0.01
N GLY A 3 2.43 -7.64 0.40
CA GLY A 3 3.36 -6.51 0.34
C GLY A 3 3.74 -6.03 1.74
N HIS A 4 4.91 -5.39 1.87
CA HIS A 4 5.40 -4.85 3.14
C HIS A 4 5.61 -3.35 3.06
N PHE A 5 5.14 -2.61 4.07
CA PHE A 5 5.30 -1.16 4.14
C PHE A 5 5.55 -0.67 5.57
N PRO A 6 6.39 0.35 5.77
CA PRO A 6 6.59 0.98 7.07
C PRO A 6 5.51 2.05 7.33
N SER A 7 5.10 2.17 8.59
CA SER A 7 4.20 3.22 9.08
C SER A 7 4.91 4.15 10.04
N VAL A 8 4.31 5.30 10.26
CA VAL A 8 4.68 6.25 11.31
C VAL A 8 3.51 6.43 12.26
N ILE A 9 3.80 6.86 13.48
CA ILE A 9 2.79 7.25 14.46
C ILE A 9 2.84 8.77 14.56
N LEU A 10 1.70 9.44 14.39
CA LEU A 10 1.57 10.86 14.65
C LEU A 10 1.24 11.05 16.14
N LEU A 11 2.18 11.58 16.91
CA LEU A 11 2.00 11.89 18.33
C LEU A 11 2.43 13.33 18.59
N ASN A 12 1.50 14.17 19.05
CA ASN A 12 1.75 15.59 19.36
C ASN A 12 2.46 16.35 18.21
N GLY A 13 2.02 16.12 16.97
CA GLY A 13 2.61 16.74 15.77
C GLY A 13 3.93 16.13 15.30
N SER A 14 4.51 15.19 16.06
CA SER A 14 5.75 14.50 15.70
C SER A 14 5.47 13.15 15.02
N LEU A 15 6.24 12.84 13.98
CA LEU A 15 6.19 11.55 13.29
C LEU A 15 7.21 10.59 13.89
N LEU A 16 6.73 9.69 14.74
CA LEU A 16 7.54 8.67 15.40
C LEU A 16 7.57 7.36 14.60
N PRO A 17 8.64 6.55 14.74
CA PRO A 17 8.68 5.22 14.13
C PRO A 17 7.48 4.39 14.58
N GLY A 18 6.69 3.92 13.61
CA GLY A 18 5.65 2.93 13.84
C GLY A 18 6.20 1.51 13.69
N ARG A 19 5.58 0.75 12.79
CA ARG A 19 5.96 -0.64 12.49
C ARG A 19 5.96 -0.92 11.00
N ILE A 20 6.59 -2.03 10.62
CA ILE A 20 6.42 -2.64 9.31
C ILE A 20 5.14 -3.47 9.32
N HIS A 21 4.24 -3.17 8.40
CA HIS A 21 2.97 -3.86 8.19
C HIS A 21 3.06 -4.79 6.99
N SER A 22 2.09 -5.71 6.92
CA SER A 22 1.87 -6.55 5.76
C SER A 22 0.46 -6.30 5.22
N ILE A 23 0.39 -5.91 3.96
CA ILE A 23 -0.86 -5.86 3.20
C ILE A 23 -1.05 -7.19 2.47
N VAL A 24 -2.25 -7.76 2.57
CA VAL A 24 -2.65 -9.02 1.94
C VAL A 24 -3.64 -8.70 0.83
N LEU A 25 -3.32 -9.19 -0.36
CA LEU A 25 -4.13 -9.08 -1.58
C LEU A 25 -4.61 -10.48 -1.93
N SER A 26 -5.92 -10.71 -1.93
CA SER A 26 -6.50 -12.04 -2.14
C SER A 26 -7.80 -12.01 -2.93
N ASP A 27 -8.21 -13.18 -3.40
CA ASP A 27 -9.51 -13.47 -3.99
C ASP A 27 -10.50 -14.04 -2.96
N ALA A 28 -10.02 -14.38 -1.75
CA ALA A 28 -10.80 -14.85 -0.61
C ALA A 28 -10.67 -13.92 0.62
N PRO A 29 -11.71 -13.81 1.46
CA PRO A 29 -11.67 -12.99 2.67
C PRO A 29 -10.76 -13.59 3.74
N LEU A 30 -10.24 -12.74 4.61
CA LEU A 30 -9.74 -13.10 5.93
C LEU A 30 -10.85 -12.91 6.97
N ASP A 31 -10.64 -13.40 8.19
CA ASP A 31 -11.53 -13.16 9.33
C ASP A 31 -11.42 -11.71 9.83
N ARG A 32 -12.11 -10.79 9.13
CA ARG A 32 -12.07 -9.33 9.29
C ARG A 32 -13.40 -8.70 8.86
N ASN A 33 -13.61 -7.45 9.28
CA ASN A 33 -14.68 -6.60 8.76
C ASN A 33 -14.21 -5.88 7.49
N TYR A 34 -15.10 -5.80 6.51
CA TYR A 34 -14.80 -5.19 5.21
C TYR A 34 -15.82 -4.11 4.86
N SER A 35 -15.29 -2.99 4.40
CA SER A 35 -16.05 -2.02 3.61
C SER A 35 -16.03 -2.43 2.13
N HIS A 36 -17.14 -2.26 1.41
CA HIS A 36 -17.18 -2.54 -0.02
C HIS A 36 -17.05 -1.24 -0.82
N SER A 37 -16.02 -1.15 -1.67
CA SER A 37 -15.77 0.01 -2.53
C SER A 37 -15.49 -0.44 -3.96
N LYS A 38 -16.39 -0.05 -4.88
CA LYS A 38 -16.26 -0.24 -6.35
C LYS A 38 -15.92 -1.66 -6.81
N GLY A 39 -16.36 -2.68 -6.08
CA GLY A 39 -16.13 -4.09 -6.39
C GLY A 39 -14.97 -4.73 -5.61
N ILE A 40 -14.32 -3.99 -4.71
CA ILE A 40 -13.26 -4.49 -3.82
C ILE A 40 -13.75 -4.45 -2.38
N TYR A 41 -13.50 -5.53 -1.63
CA TYR A 41 -13.68 -5.60 -0.19
C TYR A 41 -12.39 -5.14 0.49
N ILE A 42 -12.46 -4.03 1.21
CA ILE A 42 -11.33 -3.38 1.87
C ILE A 42 -11.52 -3.48 3.36
N ASP A 43 -10.55 -4.10 4.05
CA ASP A 43 -10.50 -4.19 5.51
C ASP A 43 -10.74 -2.81 6.11
N GLU A 44 -11.73 -2.69 7.00
CA GLU A 44 -12.14 -1.41 7.58
C GLU A 44 -11.00 -0.68 8.31
N ASN A 45 -9.95 -1.41 8.71
CA ASN A 45 -8.76 -0.82 9.29
C ASN A 45 -7.84 -0.10 8.29
N LEU A 46 -8.01 -0.30 6.99
CA LEU A 46 -7.38 0.48 5.93
C LEU A 46 -8.28 1.66 5.57
N ARG A 47 -8.02 2.82 6.18
CA ARG A 47 -8.96 3.95 6.13
C ARG A 47 -8.94 4.71 4.81
N ASP A 48 -7.82 4.67 4.09
CA ASP A 48 -7.61 5.49 2.90
C ASP A 48 -7.12 4.64 1.72
N ILE A 49 -7.75 4.84 0.58
CA ILE A 49 -7.36 4.26 -0.72
C ILE A 49 -7.64 5.27 -1.84
N GLY A 50 -6.72 5.38 -2.80
CA GLY A 50 -6.89 6.17 -4.01
C GLY A 50 -7.60 5.42 -5.11
N GLU A 51 -8.36 6.15 -5.93
CA GLU A 51 -9.01 5.62 -7.13
C GLU A 51 -8.08 4.88 -8.10
N PRO A 52 -6.85 5.37 -8.38
CA PRO A 52 -5.91 4.63 -9.22
C PRO A 52 -5.56 3.24 -8.67
N MET A 53 -5.46 3.12 -7.34
CA MET A 53 -5.18 1.84 -6.68
C MET A 53 -6.38 0.89 -6.81
N ILE A 54 -7.61 1.38 -6.67
CA ILE A 54 -8.82 0.56 -6.87
C ILE A 54 -8.85 -0.01 -8.29
N THR A 55 -8.62 0.84 -9.31
CA THR A 55 -8.59 0.42 -10.71
C THR A 55 -7.50 -0.64 -10.94
N LEU A 56 -6.30 -0.42 -10.39
CA LEU A 56 -5.20 -1.38 -10.47
C LEU A 56 -5.55 -2.73 -9.84
N LEU A 57 -6.16 -2.73 -8.65
CA LEU A 57 -6.56 -3.97 -7.97
C LEU A 57 -7.55 -4.80 -8.81
N LYS A 58 -8.50 -4.12 -9.47
CA LYS A 58 -9.48 -4.76 -10.36
C LYS A 58 -8.82 -5.38 -11.59
N ASP A 59 -7.89 -4.66 -12.22
CA ASP A 59 -7.12 -5.17 -13.37
C ASP A 59 -6.32 -6.44 -13.04
N TYR A 60 -5.90 -6.58 -11.77
CA TYR A 60 -5.20 -7.76 -11.26
C TYR A 60 -6.12 -8.79 -10.59
N ASN A 61 -7.45 -8.67 -10.77
CA ASN A 61 -8.47 -9.58 -10.22
C ASN A 61 -8.41 -9.76 -8.69
N VAL A 62 -7.91 -8.76 -7.95
CA VAL A 62 -7.98 -8.76 -6.50
C VAL A 62 -9.41 -8.46 -6.06
N LYS A 63 -9.91 -9.20 -5.07
CA LYS A 63 -11.25 -8.97 -4.50
C LYS A 63 -11.20 -8.48 -3.08
N TYR A 64 -10.18 -8.88 -2.32
CA TYR A 64 -10.01 -8.57 -0.91
C TYR A 64 -8.65 -7.92 -0.65
N LEU A 65 -8.67 -6.84 0.10
CA LEU A 65 -7.50 -6.11 0.56
C LEU A 65 -7.53 -6.05 2.09
N SER A 66 -6.54 -6.63 2.76
CA SER A 66 -6.55 -6.78 4.22
C SER A 66 -5.21 -6.50 4.86
N LEU A 67 -5.20 -6.03 6.11
CA LEU A 67 -3.99 -6.03 6.91
C LEU A 67 -3.80 -7.39 7.57
N LYS A 68 -2.56 -7.89 7.55
CA LYS A 68 -2.24 -9.18 8.20
C LYS A 68 -2.52 -9.15 9.70
N ARG A 69 -2.31 -8.00 10.34
CA ARG A 69 -2.55 -7.77 11.77
C ARG A 69 -3.67 -6.78 11.93
N ASP A 70 -4.48 -6.97 12.98
CA ASP A 70 -5.54 -6.03 13.36
C ASP A 70 -4.93 -4.73 13.88
N ASN A 71 -4.76 -3.75 12.99
CA ASN A 71 -4.26 -2.41 13.30
C ASN A 71 -4.90 -1.42 12.35
N VAL A 72 -5.32 -0.28 12.86
CA VAL A 72 -5.77 0.83 12.02
C VAL A 72 -4.56 1.47 11.32
N VAL A 73 -4.64 1.60 10.00
CA VAL A 73 -3.69 2.34 9.17
C VAL A 73 -4.45 3.48 8.49
N VAL A 74 -4.00 4.69 8.77
CA VAL A 74 -4.46 5.92 8.12
C VAL A 74 -3.41 6.36 7.12
N GLY A 75 -3.85 6.83 5.97
CA GLY A 75 -3.05 7.26 4.84
C GLY A 75 -2.76 6.14 3.84
N ARG A 76 -2.24 6.56 2.69
CA ARG A 76 -2.13 5.76 1.46
C ARG A 76 -0.74 5.19 1.22
N SER A 77 0.18 5.25 2.19
CA SER A 77 1.57 4.85 1.96
C SER A 77 1.80 3.36 1.74
N TRP A 78 0.77 2.55 1.94
CA TRP A 78 0.76 1.12 1.69
C TRP A 78 0.55 0.77 0.20
N GLU A 79 0.02 1.71 -0.61
CA GLU A 79 -0.38 1.45 -1.99
C GLU A 79 0.80 1.00 -2.85
N MET A 80 1.97 1.65 -2.73
CA MET A 80 3.18 1.22 -3.45
C MET A 80 3.59 -0.22 -3.10
N ALA A 81 3.46 -0.63 -1.84
CA ALA A 81 3.79 -2.01 -1.44
C ALA A 81 2.77 -3.02 -1.96
N ALA A 82 1.49 -2.66 -2.00
CA ALA A 82 0.47 -3.49 -2.62
C ALA A 82 0.76 -3.67 -4.11
N THR A 83 1.05 -2.58 -4.82
CA THR A 83 1.40 -2.62 -6.24
C THR A 83 2.61 -3.50 -6.52
N GLN A 84 3.71 -3.34 -5.77
CA GLN A 84 4.92 -4.12 -6.00
C GLN A 84 4.68 -5.61 -5.72
N ALA A 85 3.83 -5.94 -4.74
CA ALA A 85 3.40 -7.31 -4.52
C ALA A 85 2.57 -7.89 -5.67
N LEU A 86 1.71 -7.09 -6.32
CA LEU A 86 1.00 -7.50 -7.55
C LEU A 86 1.95 -7.84 -8.69
N LEU A 87 3.07 -7.13 -8.77
CA LEU A 87 4.13 -7.33 -9.76
C LEU A 87 5.12 -8.44 -9.37
N GLY A 88 4.84 -9.20 -8.30
CA GLY A 88 5.69 -10.28 -7.81
C GLY A 88 7.03 -9.81 -7.24
N LYS A 89 7.16 -8.53 -6.90
CA LYS A 89 8.38 -7.94 -6.34
C LYS A 89 8.37 -8.06 -4.82
N GLN A 90 9.52 -8.43 -4.26
CA GLN A 90 9.74 -8.51 -2.82
C GLN A 90 10.49 -7.29 -2.32
N GLY A 91 10.14 -6.83 -1.12
CA GLY A 91 10.79 -5.71 -0.47
C GLY A 91 9.84 -4.92 0.42
N THR A 92 10.38 -3.86 1.01
CA THR A 92 9.61 -2.89 1.78
C THR A 92 9.43 -1.64 0.94
N TYR A 93 8.20 -1.23 0.70
CA TYR A 93 7.88 -0.09 -0.16
C TYR A 93 7.01 0.92 0.58
N SER A 94 7.12 2.20 0.20
CA SER A 94 6.30 3.26 0.78
C SER A 94 6.05 4.38 -0.23
N GLY A 95 4.78 4.56 -0.58
CA GLY A 95 4.34 5.55 -1.55
C GLY A 95 2.85 5.40 -1.83
N THR A 96 2.26 6.44 -2.41
CA THR A 96 0.90 6.39 -2.97
C THR A 96 0.93 5.95 -4.42
N VAL A 97 -0.18 5.48 -4.97
CA VAL A 97 -0.39 5.32 -6.42
C VAL A 97 -1.20 6.52 -6.91
N GLU A 98 -0.55 7.41 -7.63
CA GLU A 98 -1.16 8.68 -8.10
C GLU A 98 -1.83 8.52 -9.46
N GLN A 99 -1.26 7.67 -10.32
CA GLN A 99 -1.82 7.40 -11.64
C GLN A 99 -1.64 5.92 -11.98
N TYR A 100 -2.65 5.38 -12.64
CA TYR A 100 -2.62 4.08 -13.28
C TYR A 100 -3.36 4.17 -14.61
N ASP A 101 -2.63 3.95 -15.69
CA ASP A 101 -3.19 3.50 -16.96
C ASP A 101 -2.67 2.08 -17.19
N SER A 102 -3.38 1.22 -17.92
CA SER A 102 -3.03 -0.20 -18.05
C SER A 102 -1.60 -0.48 -18.57
N SER A 103 -0.84 0.55 -18.96
CA SER A 103 0.57 0.49 -19.35
C SER A 103 1.55 1.08 -18.32
N THR A 104 1.12 1.94 -17.40
CA THR A 104 2.02 2.66 -16.50
C THR A 104 1.40 2.88 -15.13
N ILE A 105 2.21 2.71 -14.09
CA ILE A 105 1.86 3.07 -12.71
C ILE A 105 2.81 4.18 -12.24
N ARG A 106 2.27 5.29 -11.72
CA ARG A 106 3.07 6.37 -11.11
C ARG A 106 2.83 6.46 -9.60
N TYR A 107 3.91 6.66 -8.86
CA TYR A 107 3.90 6.77 -7.42
C TYR A 107 4.05 8.20 -6.93
N GLY A 108 3.47 8.48 -5.77
CA GLY A 108 3.52 9.79 -5.13
C GLY A 108 4.20 9.80 -3.77
N HIS A 109 4.38 11.03 -3.27
CA HIS A 109 5.03 11.31 -2.00
C HIS A 109 4.19 10.89 -0.80
N VAL A 110 4.86 10.49 0.28
CA VAL A 110 4.25 10.19 1.58
C VAL A 110 5.08 10.77 2.72
N PRO A 111 4.44 11.25 3.80
CA PRO A 111 5.16 11.89 4.89
C PRO A 111 6.03 10.90 5.69
N GLY A 112 7.00 11.46 6.40
CA GLY A 112 7.82 10.73 7.39
C GLY A 112 8.81 9.75 6.79
N LEU A 113 9.35 10.00 5.59
CA LEU A 113 10.32 9.09 4.95
C LEU A 113 11.57 8.86 5.78
N SER A 114 12.13 9.92 6.38
CA SER A 114 13.28 9.81 7.29
C SER A 114 12.97 8.86 8.45
N THR A 115 11.81 9.02 9.10
CA THR A 115 11.33 8.14 10.16
C THR A 115 11.10 6.70 9.67
N LYS A 116 10.54 6.52 8.47
CA LYS A 116 10.32 5.20 7.86
C LYS A 116 11.64 4.49 7.53
N ARG A 117 12.67 5.23 7.12
CA ARG A 117 14.02 4.69 6.86
C ARG A 117 14.71 4.18 8.13
N ILE A 118 14.33 4.67 9.32
CA ILE A 118 14.79 4.09 10.61
C ILE A 118 14.26 2.66 10.77
N LEU A 119 13.00 2.41 10.40
CA LEU A 119 12.38 1.08 10.51
C LEU A 119 12.88 0.11 9.43
N SER A 120 13.12 0.63 8.22
CA SER A 120 13.56 -0.16 7.07
C SER A 120 14.55 0.68 6.26
N PRO A 121 15.87 0.56 6.50
CA PRO A 121 16.89 1.35 5.80
C PRO A 121 16.81 1.24 4.27
N ASN A 122 16.39 0.07 3.78
CA ASN A 122 16.26 -0.24 2.36
C ASN A 122 14.82 -0.04 1.82
N VAL A 123 13.99 0.79 2.48
CA VAL A 123 12.66 1.10 1.96
C VAL A 123 12.76 1.78 0.59
N ILE A 124 12.08 1.20 -0.39
CA ILE A 124 11.95 1.79 -1.72
C ILE A 124 10.76 2.73 -1.71
N THR A 125 10.97 3.95 -2.18
CA THR A 125 9.96 5.01 -2.17
C THR A 125 9.83 5.62 -3.56
N TYR A 126 8.90 6.56 -3.75
CA TYR A 126 8.79 7.31 -5.00
C TYR A 126 10.11 8.02 -5.38
N GLU A 127 10.97 8.37 -4.40
CA GLU A 127 12.30 8.96 -4.65
C GLU A 127 13.23 7.98 -5.38
N ASN A 128 13.01 6.68 -5.20
CA ASN A 128 13.81 5.61 -5.78
C ASN A 128 13.17 5.02 -7.05
N LEU A 129 11.84 5.06 -7.12
CA LEU A 129 11.04 4.48 -8.18
C LEU A 129 9.79 5.36 -8.39
N GLU A 130 9.88 6.32 -9.30
CA GLU A 130 8.78 7.24 -9.59
C GLU A 130 7.64 6.55 -10.36
N TYR A 131 7.96 5.65 -11.28
CA TYR A 131 6.97 4.93 -12.07
C TYR A 131 7.44 3.52 -12.46
N VAL A 132 6.49 2.69 -12.88
CA VAL A 132 6.72 1.37 -13.48
C VAL A 132 5.97 1.30 -14.79
N SER A 133 6.67 0.92 -15.86
CA SER A 133 6.06 0.54 -17.14
C SER A 133 5.67 -0.93 -17.10
N LEU A 134 4.45 -1.23 -17.54
CA LEU A 134 3.86 -2.55 -17.65
C LEU A 134 3.95 -2.99 -19.11
N SER A 135 4.97 -3.79 -19.42
CA SER A 135 4.98 -4.58 -20.65
C SER A 135 4.03 -5.78 -20.45
N ARG A 136 2.80 -5.68 -20.95
CA ARG A 136 1.88 -6.81 -21.08
C ARG A 136 2.16 -7.55 -22.38
#